data_AF-A0A3D2D4I3-F1
#
_entry.id   AF-A0A3D2D4I3-F1
#
_cell.length_a   1.000
_cell.length_b   1.000
_cell.length_c   1.000
_cell.angle_alpha   90.00
_cell.angle_beta   90.00
_cell.angle_gamma   90.00
#
_symmetry.space_group_name_H-M   'P 1'
#
loop_
_entity.id
_entity.type
_entity.pdbx_description
1 polymer ?
#
loop_
_entity_poly.entity_id
_entity_poly.type
_entity_poly.pdbx_seq_one_letter_code
_entity_poly.pdbx_strand_id
1 'polypeptide(L)'
;MEGQVFQCPGCFTTIPAECIDFKTRRAVCPSCGNLVILKRRDINNSDKVVYDVKNAVNYFLDANYDTANRFAESALSVAVDNAAALFIIAYYCAFSAETKTRKHLDKYFYETLPDLELDADEAEYCKQLWLKTVPHLVDYEKIILTKMLETQSPKDLGAFVESFSPYAIARRTNSEWLDKDMAELYKTINEQTDIPKTWFALYSSLGKNPDSPELGNTYYLTTKASRFFNNYILRIGEIFSKIKNEVLFKKFNGAFNNEKEKIKNKLKQAGGTVNE
;
A
#
# COMPACT_ATOMS: atom_id res chain seq x y z
N MET A 1 16.80 14.53 -29.16
CA MET A 1 16.44 13.27 -28.47
C MET A 1 15.64 12.48 -29.47
N GLU A 2 16.22 11.41 -30.03
CA GLU A 2 15.52 10.53 -30.96
C GLU A 2 14.38 9.85 -30.18
N GLY A 3 13.15 10.04 -30.63
CA GLY A 3 11.97 9.47 -30.00
C GLY A 3 11.96 7.95 -30.11
N GLN A 4 11.39 7.28 -29.11
CA GLN A 4 11.20 5.84 -29.14
C GLN A 4 10.44 5.40 -30.41
N VAL A 5 10.94 4.33 -31.03
CA VAL A 5 10.43 3.79 -32.29
C VAL A 5 9.41 2.69 -31.99
N PHE A 6 8.13 2.95 -32.25
CA PHE A 6 7.08 1.94 -32.21
C PHE A 6 6.95 1.29 -33.58
N GLN A 7 6.97 -0.03 -33.70
CA GLN A 7 6.85 -0.72 -34.99
C GLN A 7 5.47 -1.35 -35.18
N CYS A 8 4.94 -1.26 -36.40
CA CYS A 8 3.73 -1.97 -36.76
C CYS A 8 4.00 -3.49 -36.85
N PRO A 9 3.26 -4.35 -36.15
CA PRO A 9 3.48 -5.80 -36.20
C PRO A 9 3.13 -6.42 -37.56
N GLY A 10 2.38 -5.71 -38.41
CA GLY A 10 1.99 -6.20 -39.74
C GLY A 10 3.01 -5.89 -40.84
N CYS A 11 3.48 -4.64 -40.92
CA CYS A 11 4.39 -4.20 -41.99
C CYS A 11 5.78 -3.77 -41.49
N PHE A 12 6.03 -3.87 -40.19
CA PHE A 12 7.29 -3.51 -39.51
C PHE A 12 7.74 -2.05 -39.70
N THR A 13 6.91 -1.20 -40.30
CA THR A 13 7.20 0.23 -40.41
C THR A 13 7.09 0.88 -39.03
N THR A 14 8.02 1.78 -38.75
CA THR A 14 7.96 2.70 -37.61
C THR A 14 6.71 3.57 -37.68
N ILE A 15 5.95 3.59 -36.59
CA ILE A 15 4.78 4.43 -36.36
C ILE A 15 5.28 5.74 -35.73
N PRO A 16 5.12 6.88 -36.40
CA PRO A 16 5.46 8.19 -35.84
C PRO A 16 4.64 8.48 -34.57
N ALA A 17 5.22 9.22 -33.62
CA ALA A 17 4.57 9.54 -32.35
C ALA A 17 3.26 10.32 -32.52
N GLU A 18 3.15 11.17 -33.56
CA GLU A 18 1.91 11.90 -33.88
C GLU A 18 0.75 11.00 -34.30
N CYS A 19 1.02 9.76 -34.73
CA CYS A 19 -0.01 8.79 -35.10
C CYS A 19 -0.51 7.97 -33.90
N ILE A 20 0.05 8.19 -32.71
CA ILE A 20 -0.23 7.43 -31.50
C ILE A 20 -1.13 8.24 -30.58
N ASP A 21 -2.30 7.71 -30.29
CA ASP A 21 -3.11 8.14 -29.15
C ASP A 21 -2.63 7.40 -27.90
N PHE A 22 -1.77 8.07 -27.13
CA PHE A 22 -1.24 7.54 -25.87
C PHE A 22 -2.30 7.33 -24.80
N LYS A 23 -3.44 8.04 -24.86
CA LYS A 23 -4.54 7.84 -23.90
C LYS A 23 -5.25 6.52 -24.12
N THR A 24 -5.52 6.18 -25.38
CA THR A 24 -6.17 4.91 -25.74
C THR A 24 -5.18 3.79 -26.06
N ARG A 25 -3.87 4.10 -26.07
CA ARG A 25 -2.75 3.23 -26.47
C ARG A 25 -2.95 2.64 -27.87
N ARG A 26 -3.53 3.43 -28.78
CA ARG A 26 -3.88 3.01 -30.13
C ARG A 26 -3.16 3.87 -31.14
N ALA A 27 -2.74 3.24 -32.24
CA ALA A 27 -2.18 3.94 -33.38
C ALA A 27 -2.66 3.30 -34.67
N VAL A 28 -2.89 4.10 -35.69
CA VAL A 28 -3.12 3.59 -37.05
C VAL A 28 -1.80 3.68 -37.80
N CYS A 29 -1.30 2.55 -38.30
CA CYS A 29 -0.05 2.52 -39.05
C CYS A 29 -0.19 3.33 -40.35
N PRO A 30 0.65 4.34 -40.60
CA PRO A 30 0.53 5.17 -41.80
C PRO A 30 0.85 4.40 -43.09
N SER A 31 1.65 3.33 -43.02
CA SER A 31 2.07 2.56 -44.19
C SER A 31 1.06 1.50 -44.62
N CYS A 32 0.43 0.79 -43.69
CA CYS A 32 -0.48 -0.32 -44.01
C CYS A 32 -1.90 -0.17 -43.48
N GLY A 33 -2.21 0.91 -42.76
CA GLY A 33 -3.54 1.18 -42.21
C GLY A 33 -3.95 0.30 -41.02
N ASN A 34 -3.10 -0.63 -40.56
CA ASN A 34 -3.42 -1.50 -39.43
C ASN A 34 -3.58 -0.70 -38.13
N LEU A 35 -4.63 -1.02 -37.37
CA LEU A 35 -4.78 -0.56 -35.99
C LEU A 35 -3.85 -1.37 -35.08
N VAL A 36 -2.93 -0.67 -34.41
CA VAL A 36 -1.96 -1.23 -33.49
C VAL A 36 -2.33 -0.80 -32.07
N ILE A 37 -2.41 -1.77 -31.16
CA ILE A 37 -2.59 -1.52 -29.74
C ILE A 37 -1.21 -1.66 -29.08
N LEU A 38 -0.71 -0.58 -28.52
CA LEU A 38 0.58 -0.53 -27.85
C LEU A 38 0.48 -1.16 -26.47
N LYS A 39 1.48 -1.96 -26.09
CA LYS A 39 1.54 -2.54 -24.75
C LYS A 39 1.95 -1.48 -23.75
N ARG A 40 1.30 -1.48 -22.59
CA ARG A 40 1.63 -0.59 -21.45
C ARG A 40 3.12 -0.60 -21.14
N ARG A 41 3.69 -1.80 -21.04
CA ARG A 41 5.12 -2.01 -20.76
C ARG A 41 6.02 -1.31 -21.77
N ASP A 42 5.66 -1.27 -23.05
CA ASP A 42 6.50 -0.66 -24.08
C ASP A 42 6.48 0.89 -23.96
N ILE A 43 5.32 1.45 -23.59
CA ILE A 43 5.15 2.89 -23.33
C ILE A 43 5.87 3.31 -22.04
N ASN A 44 5.70 2.55 -20.96
CA ASN A 44 6.34 2.82 -19.67
C ASN A 44 7.87 2.75 -19.75
N ASN A 45 8.41 1.86 -20.58
CA ASN A 45 9.85 1.70 -20.80
C ASN A 45 10.41 2.65 -21.86
N SER A 46 9.64 3.63 -22.34
CA SER A 46 10.18 4.67 -23.21
C SER A 46 11.25 5.48 -22.50
N ASP A 47 12.34 5.84 -23.20
CA ASP A 47 13.44 6.62 -22.60
C ASP A 47 12.95 7.91 -21.93
N LYS A 48 11.95 8.57 -22.55
CA LYS A 48 11.32 9.77 -21.98
C LYS A 48 10.57 9.46 -20.69
N VAL A 49 9.70 8.45 -20.67
CA VAL A 49 8.91 8.12 -19.47
C VAL A 49 9.82 7.65 -18.35
N VAL A 50 10.79 6.78 -18.64
CA VAL A 50 11.78 6.31 -17.66
C VAL A 50 12.56 7.49 -17.09
N TYR A 51 13.04 8.41 -17.93
CA TYR A 51 13.72 9.61 -17.48
C TYR A 51 12.82 10.50 -16.60
N ASP A 52 11.61 10.80 -17.05
CA ASP A 52 10.70 11.69 -16.35
C ASP A 52 10.24 11.10 -15.01
N VAL A 53 9.84 9.83 -14.97
CA VAL A 53 9.42 9.14 -13.74
C VAL A 53 10.57 9.08 -12.74
N LYS A 54 11.77 8.71 -13.19
CA LYS A 54 12.94 8.66 -12.31
C LYS A 54 13.26 10.02 -11.69
N ASN A 55 13.21 11.09 -12.49
CA ASN A 55 13.42 12.44 -11.97
C ASN A 55 12.28 12.86 -11.03
N ALA A 56 11.03 12.57 -11.36
CA ALA A 56 9.87 12.85 -10.51
C ALA A 56 10.04 12.20 -9.13
N VAL A 57 10.42 10.92 -9.09
CA VAL A 57 10.67 10.17 -7.85
C VAL A 57 11.81 10.79 -7.06
N ASN A 58 12.96 11.07 -7.69
CA ASN A 58 14.11 11.67 -7.00
C ASN A 58 13.74 13.02 -6.35
N TYR A 59 13.11 13.93 -7.11
CA TYR A 59 12.67 15.22 -6.56
C TYR A 59 11.63 15.06 -5.45
N PHE A 60 10.75 14.07 -5.55
CA PHE A 60 9.77 13.78 -4.51
C PHE A 60 10.45 13.32 -3.21
N LEU A 61 11.45 12.43 -3.32
CA LEU A 61 12.22 11.94 -2.18
C LEU A 61 13.04 13.06 -1.52
N ASP A 62 13.48 14.05 -2.30
CA ASP A 62 14.12 15.29 -1.85
C ASP A 62 13.13 16.36 -1.35
N ALA A 63 11.84 16.04 -1.26
CA ALA A 63 10.75 16.93 -0.86
C ALA A 63 10.57 18.18 -1.74
N ASN A 64 11.07 18.16 -2.97
CA ASN A 64 10.80 19.17 -4.00
C ASN A 64 9.54 18.78 -4.80
N TYR A 65 8.38 18.96 -4.15
CA TYR A 65 7.10 18.47 -4.66
C TYR A 65 6.62 19.17 -5.94
N ASP A 66 6.89 20.46 -6.12
CA ASP A 66 6.51 21.18 -7.34
C ASP A 66 7.27 20.65 -8.57
N THR A 67 8.58 20.41 -8.42
CA THR A 67 9.39 19.87 -9.51
C THR A 67 9.02 18.42 -9.78
N ALA A 68 8.79 17.62 -8.73
CA ALA A 68 8.30 16.27 -8.86
C ALA A 68 6.97 16.20 -9.63
N ASN A 69 6.01 17.09 -9.33
CA ASN A 69 4.73 17.17 -10.02
C ASN A 69 4.91 17.46 -11.52
N ARG A 70 5.77 18.42 -11.88
CA ARG A 70 6.03 18.75 -13.30
C ARG A 70 6.60 17.58 -14.09
N PHE A 71 7.54 16.83 -13.52
CA PHE A 71 8.08 15.64 -14.17
C PHE A 71 7.04 14.51 -14.23
N ALA A 72 6.21 14.34 -13.20
CA ALA A 72 5.11 13.37 -13.21
C ALA A 72 4.07 13.70 -14.30
N GLU A 73 3.66 14.97 -14.45
CA GLU A 73 2.78 15.42 -15.54
C GLU A 73 3.40 15.15 -16.92
N SER A 74 4.69 15.42 -17.08
CA SER A 74 5.43 15.13 -18.30
C SER A 74 5.44 13.62 -18.62
N ALA A 75 5.61 12.77 -17.61
CA ALA A 75 5.50 11.32 -17.78
C ALA A 75 4.08 10.89 -18.18
N LEU A 76 3.06 11.37 -17.47
CA LEU A 76 1.65 11.01 -17.72
C LEU A 76 1.09 11.53 -19.04
N SER A 77 1.74 12.52 -19.66
CA SER A 77 1.39 12.93 -21.04
C SER A 77 1.63 11.82 -22.07
N VAL A 78 2.46 10.83 -21.74
CA VAL A 78 2.81 9.67 -22.59
C VAL A 78 2.32 8.36 -21.95
N ALA A 79 2.56 8.17 -20.65
CA ALA A 79 2.18 6.97 -19.90
C ALA A 79 1.07 7.29 -18.89
N VAL A 80 -0.17 7.41 -19.38
CA VAL A 80 -1.34 7.88 -18.60
C VAL A 80 -1.64 7.04 -17.35
N ASP A 81 -1.22 5.79 -17.34
CA ASP A 81 -1.47 4.79 -16.30
C ASP A 81 -0.19 4.44 -15.50
N ASN A 82 0.83 5.31 -15.52
CA ASN A 82 2.03 5.11 -14.72
C ASN A 82 1.76 5.33 -13.22
N ALA A 83 1.91 4.29 -12.41
CA ALA A 83 1.45 4.30 -11.02
C ALA A 83 2.23 5.30 -10.15
N ALA A 84 3.55 5.34 -10.29
CA ALA A 84 4.41 6.22 -9.52
C ALA A 84 4.11 7.69 -9.83
N ALA A 85 3.99 8.05 -11.10
CA ALA A 85 3.64 9.41 -11.52
C ALA A 85 2.23 9.80 -11.06
N LEU A 86 1.24 8.91 -11.19
CA LEU A 86 -0.11 9.14 -10.67
C LEU A 86 -0.12 9.39 -9.17
N PHE A 87 0.65 8.61 -8.39
CA PHE A 87 0.79 8.83 -6.95
C PHE A 87 1.39 10.20 -6.62
N ILE A 88 2.46 10.60 -7.31
CA ILE A 88 3.13 11.89 -7.09
C ILE A 88 2.16 13.05 -7.27
N ILE A 89 1.38 13.05 -8.36
CA ILE A 89 0.35 14.08 -8.60
C ILE A 89 -0.73 14.03 -7.51
N ALA A 90 -1.21 12.84 -7.16
CA ALA A 90 -2.24 12.69 -6.14
C ALA A 90 -1.78 13.24 -4.77
N TYR A 91 -0.54 12.95 -4.40
CA TYR A 91 0.08 13.46 -3.18
C TYR A 91 0.29 14.99 -3.24
N TYR A 92 0.79 15.51 -4.37
CA TYR A 92 0.97 16.94 -4.59
C TYR A 92 -0.35 17.69 -4.39
N CYS A 93 -1.42 17.24 -5.05
CA CYS A 93 -2.75 17.84 -4.91
C CYS A 93 -3.33 17.72 -3.48
N ALA A 94 -2.95 16.70 -2.73
CA ALA A 94 -3.44 16.52 -1.36
C ALA A 94 -2.73 17.43 -0.34
N PHE A 95 -1.45 17.77 -0.57
CA PHE A 95 -0.62 18.39 0.48
C PHE A 95 0.17 19.63 0.08
N SER A 96 0.46 19.83 -1.20
CA SER A 96 1.41 20.84 -1.69
C SER A 96 0.77 21.90 -2.60
N ALA A 97 -0.25 21.52 -3.39
CA ALA A 97 -0.96 22.44 -4.27
C ALA A 97 -1.63 23.61 -3.52
N GLU A 98 -1.94 24.69 -4.25
CA GLU A 98 -2.66 25.85 -3.71
C GLU A 98 -4.02 25.46 -3.11
N THR A 99 -4.77 24.61 -3.83
CA THR A 99 -6.03 24.04 -3.35
C THR A 99 -5.84 22.58 -2.97
N LYS A 100 -5.67 22.35 -1.66
CA LYS A 100 -5.37 21.02 -1.11
C LYS A 100 -6.64 20.19 -0.96
N THR A 101 -6.62 18.96 -1.49
CA THR A 101 -7.75 18.04 -1.35
C THR A 101 -7.31 16.58 -1.34
N ARG A 102 -7.66 15.88 -0.23
CA ARG A 102 -7.40 14.44 -0.07
C ARG A 102 -8.11 13.56 -1.12
N LYS A 103 -9.14 14.08 -1.80
CA LYS A 103 -9.89 13.32 -2.81
C LYS A 103 -9.01 12.74 -3.92
N HIS A 104 -7.87 13.36 -4.22
CA HIS A 104 -6.94 12.82 -5.22
C HIS A 104 -6.22 11.56 -4.72
N LEU A 105 -5.88 11.48 -3.43
CA LEU A 105 -5.35 10.25 -2.84
C LEU A 105 -6.41 9.17 -2.74
N ASP A 106 -7.64 9.54 -2.36
CA ASP A 106 -8.76 8.59 -2.33
C ASP A 106 -8.99 8.00 -3.72
N LYS A 107 -9.05 8.84 -4.76
CA LYS A 107 -9.15 8.40 -6.14
C LYS A 107 -7.99 7.50 -6.56
N TYR A 108 -6.75 7.87 -6.20
CA TYR A 108 -5.59 7.05 -6.51
C TYR A 108 -5.68 5.67 -5.86
N PHE A 109 -5.91 5.58 -4.55
CA PHE A 109 -5.90 4.31 -3.84
C PHE A 109 -7.15 3.47 -4.05
N TYR A 110 -8.35 4.06 -4.05
CA TYR A 110 -9.60 3.29 -4.12
C TYR A 110 -10.08 3.01 -5.55
N GLU A 111 -9.77 3.89 -6.51
CA GLU A 111 -10.29 3.76 -7.89
C GLU A 111 -9.20 3.39 -8.91
N THR A 112 -7.95 3.81 -8.69
CA THR A 112 -6.91 3.69 -9.73
C THR A 112 -5.96 2.52 -9.46
N LEU A 113 -5.28 2.53 -8.32
CA LEU A 113 -4.27 1.54 -7.96
C LEU A 113 -4.76 0.08 -8.01
N PRO A 114 -5.99 -0.27 -7.56
CA PRO A 114 -6.44 -1.65 -7.54
C PRO A 114 -6.39 -2.31 -8.92
N ASP A 115 -6.77 -1.56 -9.96
CA ASP A 115 -6.83 -2.03 -11.34
C ASP A 115 -5.51 -1.86 -12.12
N LEU A 116 -4.49 -1.25 -11.52
CA LEU A 116 -3.18 -1.08 -12.14
C LEU A 116 -2.31 -2.34 -11.98
N GLU A 117 -1.80 -2.81 -13.12
CA GLU A 117 -0.71 -3.78 -13.18
C GLU A 117 0.62 -3.05 -13.05
N LEU A 118 1.37 -3.31 -11.98
CA LEU A 118 2.69 -2.69 -11.77
C LEU A 118 3.78 -3.56 -12.41
N ASP A 119 4.63 -2.94 -13.23
CA ASP A 119 5.91 -3.57 -13.57
C ASP A 119 6.91 -3.47 -12.39
N ALA A 120 8.04 -4.15 -12.51
CA ALA A 120 9.02 -4.25 -11.43
C ALA A 120 9.59 -2.89 -11.02
N ASP A 121 9.88 -2.01 -11.98
CA ASP A 121 10.46 -0.69 -11.73
C ASP A 121 9.42 0.26 -11.11
N GLU A 122 8.18 0.24 -11.63
CA GLU A 122 7.07 0.99 -11.05
C GLU A 122 6.75 0.56 -9.61
N ALA A 123 6.76 -0.74 -9.34
CA ALA A 123 6.54 -1.24 -7.99
C ALA A 123 7.65 -0.78 -7.05
N GLU A 124 8.91 -0.76 -7.51
CA GLU A 124 10.04 -0.23 -6.73
C GLU A 124 9.90 1.27 -6.46
N TYR A 125 9.53 2.08 -7.45
CA TYR A 125 9.25 3.50 -7.25
C TYR A 125 8.08 3.72 -6.29
N CYS A 126 6.98 2.98 -6.43
CA CYS A 126 5.84 3.07 -5.53
C CYS A 126 6.24 2.77 -4.08
N LYS A 127 7.04 1.72 -3.84
CA LYS A 127 7.55 1.40 -2.50
C LYS A 127 8.31 2.58 -1.89
N GLN A 128 9.24 3.18 -2.63
CA GLN A 128 10.03 4.32 -2.15
C GLN A 128 9.14 5.52 -1.80
N LEU A 129 8.19 5.84 -2.69
CA LEU A 129 7.25 6.95 -2.51
C LEU A 129 6.34 6.74 -1.29
N TRP A 130 5.77 5.53 -1.14
CA TRP A 130 4.89 5.20 -0.01
C TRP A 130 5.65 5.14 1.31
N LEU A 131 6.85 4.58 1.34
CA LEU A 131 7.69 4.56 2.55
C LEU A 131 8.16 5.96 2.96
N LYS A 132 8.38 6.87 2.00
CA LYS A 132 8.69 8.27 2.31
C LYS A 132 7.50 8.99 2.96
N THR A 133 6.27 8.54 2.69
CA THR A 133 5.04 9.26 3.02
C THR A 133 4.08 8.50 3.91
N VAL A 134 4.51 7.40 4.55
CA VAL A 134 3.71 6.62 5.52
C VAL A 134 2.92 7.48 6.52
N PRO A 135 3.43 8.59 7.10
CA PRO A 135 2.64 9.49 7.95
C PRO A 135 1.27 9.88 7.38
N HIS A 136 1.16 10.01 6.06
CA HIS A 136 -0.04 10.43 5.35
C HIS A 136 -0.84 9.27 4.76
N LEU A 137 -0.32 8.04 4.81
CA LEU A 137 -0.87 6.88 4.10
C LEU A 137 -1.46 5.80 5.02
N VAL A 138 -1.54 6.05 6.33
CA VAL A 138 -2.01 5.07 7.32
C VAL A 138 -3.40 4.50 6.95
N ASP A 139 -4.31 5.34 6.47
CA ASP A 139 -5.67 4.93 6.12
C ASP A 139 -5.74 4.04 4.86
N TYR A 140 -4.71 4.08 4.01
CA TYR A 140 -4.64 3.32 2.75
C TYR A 140 -3.83 2.01 2.87
N GLU A 141 -3.35 1.66 4.07
CA GLU A 141 -2.47 0.51 4.31
C GLU A 141 -3.01 -0.78 3.68
N LYS A 142 -4.29 -1.11 3.89
CA LYS A 142 -4.92 -2.33 3.36
C LYS A 142 -4.71 -2.46 1.85
N ILE A 143 -4.97 -1.39 1.11
CA ILE A 143 -4.84 -1.36 -0.36
C ILE A 143 -3.37 -1.47 -0.78
N ILE A 144 -2.49 -0.72 -0.11
CA ILE A 144 -1.05 -0.76 -0.37
C ILE A 144 -0.51 -2.18 -0.17
N LEU A 145 -0.87 -2.84 0.95
CA LEU A 145 -0.44 -4.19 1.26
C LEU A 145 -1.01 -5.22 0.28
N THR A 146 -2.27 -5.10 -0.12
CA THR A 146 -2.87 -5.95 -1.17
C THR A 146 -2.09 -5.82 -2.48
N LYS A 147 -1.80 -4.60 -2.93
CA LYS A 147 -1.05 -4.39 -4.18
C LYS A 147 0.39 -4.91 -4.09
N MET A 148 1.03 -4.79 -2.92
CA MET A 148 2.39 -5.34 -2.72
C MET A 148 2.38 -6.87 -2.66
N LEU A 149 1.36 -7.48 -2.07
CA LEU A 149 1.20 -8.93 -2.04
C LEU A 149 1.03 -9.52 -3.45
N GLU A 150 0.34 -8.82 -4.34
CA GLU A 150 0.15 -9.22 -5.75
C GLU A 150 1.43 -9.14 -6.58
N THR A 151 2.34 -8.21 -6.26
CA THR A 151 3.41 -7.79 -7.17
C THR A 151 4.81 -8.17 -6.69
N GLN A 152 5.02 -8.38 -5.39
CA GLN A 152 6.35 -8.56 -4.80
C GLN A 152 6.67 -10.02 -4.49
N SER A 153 7.97 -10.34 -4.51
CA SER A 153 8.45 -11.61 -3.96
C SER A 153 8.18 -11.67 -2.44
N PRO A 154 8.03 -12.86 -1.83
CA PRO A 154 7.80 -12.98 -0.38
C PRO A 154 8.86 -12.28 0.48
N LYS A 155 10.12 -12.25 0.01
CA LYS A 155 11.22 -11.57 0.69
C LYS A 155 11.04 -10.06 0.66
N ASP A 156 10.77 -9.49 -0.51
CA ASP A 156 10.64 -8.04 -0.68
C ASP A 156 9.34 -7.52 -0.05
N LEU A 157 8.26 -8.31 -0.12
CA LEU A 157 7.02 -8.08 0.60
C LEU A 157 7.27 -7.97 2.11
N GLY A 158 7.99 -8.92 2.69
CA GLY A 158 8.30 -8.91 4.13
C GLY A 158 9.09 -7.67 4.54
N ALA A 159 10.10 -7.29 3.75
CA ALA A 159 10.89 -6.09 4.00
C ALA A 159 10.06 -4.80 3.92
N PHE A 160 9.15 -4.71 2.95
CA PHE A 160 8.24 -3.58 2.80
C PHE A 160 7.27 -3.49 3.99
N VAL A 161 6.60 -4.58 4.33
CA VAL A 161 5.63 -4.65 5.45
C VAL A 161 6.31 -4.24 6.76
N GLU A 162 7.50 -4.77 7.03
CA GLU A 162 8.31 -4.43 8.22
C GLU A 162 8.72 -2.95 8.30
N SER A 163 8.73 -2.24 7.16
CA SER A 163 9.07 -0.82 7.08
C SER A 163 7.83 0.08 7.13
N PHE A 164 6.68 -0.42 6.68
CA PHE A 164 5.43 0.33 6.58
C PHE A 164 4.51 0.12 7.80
N SER A 165 4.13 -1.13 8.06
CA SER A 165 3.05 -1.48 8.97
C SER A 165 3.31 -1.15 10.44
N PRO A 166 4.52 -1.34 11.01
CA PRO A 166 4.77 -0.97 12.40
C PRO A 166 4.49 0.52 12.67
N TYR A 167 4.84 1.38 11.73
CA TYR A 167 4.59 2.81 11.83
C TYR A 167 3.09 3.12 11.71
N ALA A 168 2.39 2.49 10.75
CA ALA A 168 0.96 2.68 10.56
C ALA A 168 0.18 2.26 11.81
N ILE A 169 0.44 1.06 12.34
CA ILE A 169 -0.19 0.51 13.56
C ILE A 169 -0.01 1.44 14.75
N ALA A 170 1.20 1.97 14.95
CA ALA A 170 1.51 2.85 16.08
C ALA A 170 0.74 4.19 16.06
N ARG A 171 0.18 4.59 14.91
CA ARG A 171 -0.56 5.84 14.73
C ARG A 171 -2.06 5.66 14.55
N ARG A 172 -2.57 4.43 14.68
CA ARG A 172 -4.02 4.17 14.62
C ARG A 172 -4.72 4.82 15.80
N THR A 173 -5.81 5.49 15.52
CA THR A 173 -6.59 6.26 16.51
C THR A 173 -7.71 5.45 17.16
N ASN A 174 -8.04 4.28 16.62
CA ASN A 174 -9.06 3.38 17.12
C ASN A 174 -8.68 1.92 16.81
N SER A 175 -9.56 0.99 17.13
CA SER A 175 -9.41 -0.45 16.88
C SER A 175 -10.13 -0.94 15.61
N GLU A 176 -10.93 -0.10 14.97
CA GLU A 176 -11.77 -0.48 13.83
C GLU A 176 -10.98 -0.70 12.53
N TRP A 177 -9.79 -0.12 12.41
CA TRP A 177 -8.90 -0.31 11.26
C TRP A 177 -8.52 -1.79 11.04
N LEU A 178 -8.44 -2.59 12.11
CA LEU A 178 -8.16 -4.02 12.02
C LEU A 178 -9.48 -4.77 11.83
N ASP A 179 -10.11 -4.56 10.67
CA ASP A 179 -11.30 -5.29 10.25
C ASP A 179 -10.99 -6.76 9.91
N LYS A 180 -12.01 -7.53 9.52
CA LYS A 180 -11.83 -8.95 9.16
C LYS A 180 -10.91 -9.12 7.95
N ASP A 181 -11.03 -8.26 6.96
CA ASP A 181 -10.26 -8.36 5.72
C ASP A 181 -8.79 -7.99 5.94
N MET A 182 -8.51 -6.98 6.78
CA MET A 182 -7.16 -6.59 7.16
C MET A 182 -6.49 -7.69 7.98
N ALA A 183 -7.24 -8.35 8.87
CA ALA A 183 -6.74 -9.51 9.59
C ALA A 183 -6.43 -10.69 8.64
N GLU A 184 -7.30 -10.96 7.66
CA GLU A 184 -7.05 -11.98 6.63
C GLU A 184 -5.82 -11.62 5.78
N LEU A 185 -5.65 -10.36 5.40
CA LEU A 185 -4.49 -9.89 4.65
C LEU A 185 -3.18 -10.16 5.41
N TYR A 186 -3.11 -9.80 6.70
CA TYR A 186 -1.92 -10.11 7.50
C TYR A 186 -1.71 -11.62 7.68
N LYS A 187 -2.78 -12.42 7.77
CA LYS A 187 -2.67 -13.89 7.80
C LYS A 187 -2.02 -14.40 6.52
N THR A 188 -2.48 -13.95 5.35
CA THR A 188 -1.90 -14.32 4.06
C THR A 188 -0.43 -13.89 3.96
N ILE A 189 -0.08 -12.70 4.47
CA ILE A 189 1.32 -12.25 4.51
C ILE A 189 2.17 -13.16 5.42
N ASN A 190 1.68 -13.50 6.62
CA ASN A 190 2.39 -14.40 7.55
C ASN A 190 2.60 -15.81 7.00
N GLU A 191 1.71 -16.27 6.12
CA GLU A 191 1.87 -17.53 5.41
C GLU A 191 3.00 -17.48 4.37
N GLN A 192 3.46 -16.30 3.94
CA GLN A 192 4.49 -16.18 2.92
C GLN A 192 5.84 -15.70 3.48
N THR A 193 5.83 -14.91 4.55
CA THR A 193 7.04 -14.22 5.03
C THR A 193 6.99 -13.91 6.53
N ASP A 194 8.17 -13.75 7.13
CA ASP A 194 8.32 -13.42 8.55
C ASP A 194 8.37 -11.88 8.73
N ILE A 195 7.43 -11.32 9.51
CA ILE A 195 7.31 -9.86 9.78
C ILE A 195 7.33 -9.55 11.29
N PRO A 196 8.43 -9.83 12.00
CA PRO A 196 8.49 -9.76 13.46
C PRO A 196 8.31 -8.36 14.07
N LYS A 197 8.74 -7.27 13.43
CA LYS A 197 8.47 -5.91 13.94
C LYS A 197 6.99 -5.59 13.84
N THR A 198 6.33 -6.06 12.78
CA THR A 198 4.89 -5.89 12.57
C THR A 198 4.11 -6.68 13.61
N TRP A 199 4.50 -7.93 13.90
CA TRP A 199 3.91 -8.70 14.99
C TRP A 199 4.12 -8.05 16.34
N PHE A 200 5.30 -7.47 16.59
CA PHE A 200 5.55 -6.71 17.81
C PHE A 200 4.67 -5.46 17.90
N ALA A 201 4.46 -4.74 16.80
CA ALA A 201 3.56 -3.58 16.76
C ALA A 201 2.11 -3.98 17.05
N LEU A 202 1.62 -5.07 16.44
CA LEU A 202 0.30 -5.65 16.73
C LEU A 202 0.18 -6.04 18.21
N TYR A 203 1.15 -6.77 18.75
CA TYR A 203 1.18 -7.14 20.17
C TYR A 203 1.20 -5.91 21.08
N SER A 204 2.06 -4.94 20.80
CA SER A 204 2.15 -3.71 21.59
C SER A 204 0.86 -2.88 21.52
N SER A 205 0.08 -3.00 20.43
CA SER A 205 -1.18 -2.28 20.28
C SER A 205 -2.26 -2.78 21.25
N LEU A 206 -2.15 -4.00 21.79
CA LEU A 206 -3.08 -4.52 22.80
C LEU A 206 -3.18 -3.60 24.03
N GLY A 207 -2.07 -2.97 24.43
CA GLY A 207 -2.03 -2.03 25.56
C GLY A 207 -1.96 -0.55 25.16
N LYS A 208 -1.62 -0.24 23.90
CA LYS A 208 -1.40 1.14 23.45
C LYS A 208 -2.49 1.70 22.54
N ASN A 209 -3.36 0.86 21.99
CA ASN A 209 -4.47 1.33 21.18
C ASN A 209 -5.40 2.23 22.02
N PRO A 210 -5.86 3.39 21.51
CA PRO A 210 -6.76 4.27 22.25
C PRO A 210 -8.07 3.63 22.72
N ASP A 211 -8.53 2.57 22.05
CA ASP A 211 -9.71 1.80 22.48
C ASP A 211 -9.40 0.72 23.51
N SER A 212 -8.12 0.45 23.78
CA SER A 212 -7.73 -0.59 24.74
C SER A 212 -8.13 -0.21 26.16
N PRO A 213 -8.79 -1.12 26.90
CA PRO A 213 -9.07 -0.91 28.31
C PRO A 213 -7.81 -0.85 29.19
N GLU A 214 -6.67 -1.38 28.72
CA GLU A 214 -5.39 -1.30 29.47
C GLU A 214 -4.81 0.12 29.50
N LEU A 215 -5.02 0.94 28.47
CA LEU A 215 -4.38 2.26 28.36
C LEU A 215 -4.90 3.26 29.39
N GLY A 216 -6.21 3.24 29.65
CA GLY A 216 -6.89 4.18 30.56
C GLY A 216 -7.55 3.52 31.77
N ASN A 217 -7.29 2.23 32.01
CA ASN A 217 -7.98 1.42 33.02
C ASN A 217 -9.52 1.51 32.90
N THR A 218 -10.05 1.38 31.69
CA THR A 218 -11.47 1.61 31.37
C THR A 218 -12.30 0.33 31.35
N TYR A 219 -11.88 -0.71 32.08
CA TYR A 219 -12.60 -1.99 32.17
C TYR A 219 -14.05 -1.87 32.69
N TYR A 220 -14.35 -0.81 33.45
CA TYR A 220 -15.70 -0.51 33.92
C TYR A 220 -16.68 -0.22 32.77
N LEU A 221 -16.18 0.17 31.59
CA LEU A 221 -16.97 0.28 30.35
C LEU A 221 -17.09 -1.08 29.68
N THR A 222 -17.80 -2.00 30.33
CA THR A 222 -17.86 -3.43 29.97
C THR A 222 -18.17 -3.66 28.49
N THR A 223 -19.17 -2.98 27.93
CA THR A 223 -19.52 -3.11 26.50
C THR A 223 -18.37 -2.73 25.57
N LYS A 224 -17.66 -1.62 25.85
CA LYS A 224 -16.52 -1.18 25.03
C LYS A 224 -15.35 -2.14 25.16
N ALA A 225 -15.04 -2.56 26.37
CA ALA A 225 -13.95 -3.49 26.64
C ALA A 225 -14.21 -4.89 26.02
N SER A 226 -15.45 -5.39 26.11
CA SER A 226 -15.90 -6.61 25.43
C SER A 226 -15.80 -6.49 23.92
N ARG A 227 -16.21 -5.34 23.34
CA ARG A 227 -16.09 -5.10 21.89
C ARG A 227 -14.63 -5.10 21.44
N PHE A 228 -13.74 -4.45 22.19
CA PHE A 228 -12.30 -4.45 21.89
C PHE A 228 -11.70 -5.86 21.99
N PHE A 229 -12.04 -6.62 23.04
CA PHE A 229 -11.58 -8.00 23.18
C PHE A 229 -12.02 -8.86 21.98
N ASN A 230 -13.32 -8.87 21.70
CA ASN A 230 -13.91 -9.76 20.69
C ASN A 230 -13.51 -9.39 19.26
N ASN A 231 -13.41 -8.09 18.94
CA ASN A 231 -13.19 -7.63 17.57
C ASN A 231 -11.76 -7.24 17.25
N TYR A 232 -10.89 -7.03 18.25
CA TYR A 232 -9.52 -6.60 18.02
C TYR A 232 -8.51 -7.62 18.54
N ILE A 233 -8.61 -7.99 19.83
CA ILE A 233 -7.65 -8.91 20.45
C ILE A 233 -7.73 -10.29 19.80
N LEU A 234 -8.93 -10.86 19.64
CA LEU A 234 -9.09 -12.17 19.00
C LEU A 234 -8.57 -12.20 17.57
N ARG A 235 -8.75 -11.13 16.78
CA ARG A 235 -8.22 -11.01 15.41
C ARG A 235 -6.69 -11.02 15.38
N ILE A 236 -6.03 -10.35 16.32
CA ILE A 236 -4.56 -10.43 16.46
C ILE A 236 -4.13 -11.88 16.74
N GLY A 237 -4.89 -12.62 17.54
CA GLY A 237 -4.67 -14.04 17.78
C GLY A 237 -4.76 -14.87 16.49
N GLU A 238 -5.76 -14.61 15.65
CA GLU A 238 -5.90 -15.26 14.35
C GLU A 238 -4.70 -14.98 13.43
N ILE A 239 -4.18 -13.76 13.43
CA ILE A 239 -2.96 -13.39 12.66
C ILE A 239 -1.75 -14.18 13.16
N PHE A 240 -1.53 -14.24 14.47
CA PHE A 240 -0.40 -14.97 15.04
C PHE A 240 -0.50 -16.48 14.86
N SER A 241 -1.72 -17.02 14.73
CA SER A 241 -1.93 -18.45 14.45
C SER A 241 -1.32 -18.92 13.11
N LYS A 242 -1.04 -17.97 12.20
CA LYS A 242 -0.52 -18.24 10.86
C LYS A 242 0.99 -18.00 10.71
N ILE A 243 1.71 -17.71 11.79
CA ILE A 243 3.17 -17.60 11.76
C ILE A 243 3.77 -18.97 11.48
N LYS A 244 4.44 -19.14 10.34
CA LYS A 244 5.06 -20.41 9.93
C LYS A 244 6.30 -20.77 10.74
N ASN A 245 7.12 -19.78 11.09
CA ASN A 245 8.35 -20.00 11.83
C ASN A 245 8.05 -20.47 13.26
N GLU A 246 8.29 -21.74 13.58
CA GLU A 246 7.93 -22.33 14.88
C GLU A 246 8.52 -21.61 16.09
N VAL A 247 9.76 -21.12 15.97
CA VAL A 247 10.45 -20.43 17.06
C VAL A 247 9.77 -19.08 17.33
N LEU A 248 9.50 -18.32 16.27
CA LEU A 248 8.82 -17.03 16.37
C LEU A 248 7.36 -17.21 16.77
N PHE A 249 6.67 -18.22 16.24
CA PHE A 249 5.31 -18.58 16.62
C PHE A 249 5.22 -18.84 18.12
N LYS A 250 6.05 -19.72 18.68
CA LYS A 250 6.06 -20.01 20.13
C LYS A 250 6.29 -18.74 20.96
N LYS A 251 7.22 -17.88 20.52
CA LYS A 251 7.53 -16.62 21.21
C LYS A 251 6.35 -15.64 21.20
N PHE A 252 5.83 -15.31 20.02
CA PHE A 252 4.78 -14.30 19.87
C PHE A 252 3.41 -14.81 20.34
N ASN A 253 3.05 -16.04 19.98
CA ASN A 253 1.78 -16.63 20.42
C ASN A 253 1.77 -16.90 21.93
N GLY A 254 2.90 -17.29 22.53
CA GLY A 254 3.02 -17.44 23.98
C GLY A 254 2.83 -16.12 24.72
N ALA A 255 3.54 -15.08 24.31
CA ALA A 255 3.39 -13.74 24.88
C ALA A 255 1.97 -13.19 24.70
N PHE A 256 1.40 -13.35 23.50
CA PHE A 256 0.03 -12.95 23.21
C PHE A 256 -1.00 -13.65 24.10
N ASN A 257 -0.92 -14.97 24.26
CA ASN A 257 -1.89 -15.71 25.08
C ASN A 257 -1.83 -15.30 26.55
N ASN A 258 -0.64 -15.04 27.09
CA ASN A 258 -0.50 -14.53 28.46
C ASN A 258 -1.19 -13.17 28.63
N GLU A 259 -0.98 -12.23 27.70
CA GLU A 259 -1.60 -10.91 27.77
C GLU A 259 -3.12 -10.98 27.51
N LYS A 260 -3.56 -11.82 26.56
CA LYS A 260 -4.98 -12.09 26.29
C LYS A 260 -5.70 -12.59 27.54
N GLU A 261 -5.15 -13.58 28.24
CA GLU A 261 -5.76 -14.12 29.47
C GLU A 261 -5.77 -13.11 30.60
N LYS A 262 -4.70 -12.29 30.74
CA LYS A 262 -4.68 -11.18 31.70
C LYS A 262 -5.81 -10.18 31.44
N ILE A 263 -5.99 -9.75 30.19
CA ILE A 263 -7.06 -8.82 29.80
C ILE A 263 -8.44 -9.48 30.01
N LYS A 264 -8.60 -10.75 29.61
CA LYS A 264 -9.83 -11.54 29.80
C LYS A 264 -10.24 -11.61 31.26
N ASN A 265 -9.30 -11.88 32.16
CA ASN A 265 -9.56 -11.98 33.59
C ASN A 265 -9.98 -10.63 34.19
N LYS A 266 -9.30 -9.53 33.84
CA LYS A 266 -9.70 -8.19 34.27
C LYS A 266 -11.10 -7.81 33.77
N LEU A 267 -11.42 -8.17 32.52
CA LEU A 267 -12.74 -7.91 31.94
C LEU A 267 -13.85 -8.72 32.64
N LYS A 268 -13.60 -10.00 32.95
CA LYS A 268 -14.54 -10.83 33.73
C LYS A 268 -14.76 -10.28 35.14
N GLN A 269 -13.70 -9.82 35.81
CA GLN A 269 -13.81 -9.17 37.12
C GLN A 269 -14.67 -7.90 37.08
N ALA A 270 -14.64 -7.16 35.97
CA ALA A 270 -15.48 -5.99 35.76
C ALA A 270 -16.92 -6.32 35.30
N GLY A 271 -17.27 -7.60 35.13
CA GLY A 271 -18.60 -8.04 34.68
C GLY A 271 -18.82 -7.99 33.17
N GLY A 272 -17.74 -7.89 32.37
CA GLY A 272 -17.83 -7.95 30.91
C GLY A 272 -17.97 -9.36 30.35
N THR A 273 -18.52 -9.46 29.14
CA THR A 273 -18.64 -10.72 28.39
C THR A 273 -17.52 -10.87 27.36
N VAL A 274 -17.09 -12.10 27.10
CA VAL A 274 -16.07 -12.43 26.11
C VAL A 274 -16.56 -13.61 25.28
N ASN A 275 -16.32 -13.56 23.97
CA ASN A 275 -16.51 -14.71 23.11
C ASN A 275 -15.31 -15.65 23.33
N GLU A 276 -15.59 -16.97 23.33
CA GLU A 276 -14.57 -18.02 23.43
C GLU A 276 -14.00 -18.39 22.06
#